data_AF-A0A8S0H5R8-F1
#
_entry.id   AF-A0A8S0H5R8-F1
#
_cell.length_a   1.000
_cell.length_b   1.000
_cell.length_c   1.000
_cell.angle_alpha   90.00
_cell.angle_beta   90.00
_cell.angle_gamma   90.00
#
_symmetry.space_group_name_H-M   'P 1'
#
loop_
_entity.id
_entity.type
_entity.pdbx_description
1 polymer ?
#
loop_
_entity_poly.entity_id
_entity_poly.type
_entity_poly.pdbx_seq_one_letter_code
_entity_poly.pdbx_strand_id
1 'polypeptide(L)'
;MLRAMPLLLPIPRKRPYPNAYAHFSAFKRQRCPDFRRPAKSLSLLGALGFAACAQAAPAFDSDSPWMLGDWNGTRTELANKGYDFKVDYVGEMGANLHGGYDHDRTARYSDQFAFGSHLDLQKILGWDDAEFQLTVTKRDGDNISNDRINDPRVGGFTSAQEVWGRGQTWRLTQMWYQQKFFDQKLDIKAGRFGQGEDFNSFPCDFQNLAFCGSQVGNWAGSVWYNWPVSQWALRVKYHLSAELYAQIGAYEQNPSNLDRDNGFKLSGSGTQGTLLPVELVWTPKLNGLAGEYRAGYYYSSAKASDVYKDGNGQPAALTGEAYRSSSSKHGLWLGAQQQVTSQASDHSAA
;
A
#
# COMPACT_ATOMS: atom_id res chain seq x y z
N MET A 1 27.70 -24.02 43.93
CA MET A 1 27.49 -23.61 42.53
C MET A 1 26.01 -23.74 42.23
N LEU A 2 25.28 -22.62 42.24
CA LEU A 2 23.83 -22.54 42.03
C LEU A 2 23.50 -22.76 40.54
N ARG A 3 22.55 -23.67 40.25
CA ARG A 3 21.86 -23.80 38.97
C ARG A 3 20.73 -22.76 38.92
N ALA A 4 20.72 -21.91 37.90
CA ALA A 4 19.58 -21.03 37.60
C ALA A 4 18.65 -21.73 36.60
N MET A 5 17.39 -21.93 36.98
CA MET A 5 16.28 -22.27 36.07
C MET A 5 15.75 -20.99 35.42
N PRO A 6 15.48 -20.95 34.11
CA PRO A 6 14.83 -19.81 33.49
C PRO A 6 13.31 -19.89 33.71
N LEU A 7 12.77 -18.83 34.33
CA LEU A 7 11.35 -18.59 34.49
C LEU A 7 10.80 -18.00 33.17
N LEU A 8 10.02 -18.77 32.42
CA LEU A 8 9.30 -18.29 31.23
C LEU A 8 8.03 -17.55 31.69
N LEU A 9 8.05 -16.22 31.58
CA LEU A 9 6.85 -15.38 31.73
C LEU A 9 6.07 -15.33 30.39
N PRO A 10 4.73 -15.35 30.41
CA PRO A 10 3.93 -15.30 29.19
C PRO A 10 3.98 -13.88 28.57
N ILE A 11 4.32 -13.82 27.29
CA ILE A 11 4.27 -12.61 26.47
C ILE A 11 2.80 -12.32 26.11
N PRO A 12 2.23 -11.14 26.41
CA PRO A 12 0.90 -10.78 25.93
C PRO A 12 0.92 -10.64 24.40
N ARG A 13 0.06 -11.41 23.73
CA ARG A 13 -0.03 -11.45 22.25
C ARG A 13 -0.69 -10.18 21.72
N LYS A 14 0.02 -9.42 20.88
CA LYS A 14 -0.53 -8.29 20.11
C LYS A 14 -1.52 -8.78 19.06
N ARG A 15 -2.62 -8.03 18.89
CA ARG A 15 -3.60 -8.22 17.82
C ARG A 15 -2.92 -7.99 16.45
N PRO A 16 -3.28 -8.72 15.39
CA PRO A 16 -2.83 -8.39 14.04
C PRO A 16 -3.41 -7.02 13.62
N TYR A 17 -2.53 -6.11 13.21
CA TYR A 17 -2.93 -4.83 12.61
C TYR A 17 -3.41 -5.07 11.18
N PRO A 18 -4.48 -4.39 10.72
CA PRO A 18 -4.85 -4.43 9.31
C PRO A 18 -3.80 -3.71 8.44
N ASN A 19 -3.49 -4.31 7.29
CA ASN A 19 -2.52 -3.84 6.29
C ASN A 19 -2.77 -2.39 5.87
N ALA A 20 -1.71 -1.58 5.79
CA ALA A 20 -1.76 -0.18 5.33
C ALA A 20 -2.11 -0.02 3.83
N TYR A 21 -2.18 -1.12 3.07
CA TYR A 21 -2.19 -1.09 1.60
C TYR A 21 -3.47 -1.62 0.93
N ALA A 22 -4.49 -2.04 1.66
CA ALA A 22 -5.74 -2.48 1.03
C ALA A 22 -6.98 -2.22 1.90
N HIS A 23 -7.97 -1.59 1.29
CA HIS A 23 -9.35 -1.38 1.73
C HIS A 23 -9.64 -0.30 2.80
N PHE A 24 -10.10 0.85 2.28
CA PHE A 24 -11.19 1.62 2.89
C PHE A 24 -12.52 1.03 2.43
N SER A 25 -13.23 0.34 3.31
CA SER A 25 -14.64 -0.03 3.12
C SER A 25 -15.32 -0.27 4.47
N ALA A 26 -16.38 0.50 4.71
CA ALA A 26 -17.41 0.34 5.73
C ALA A 26 -16.97 0.31 7.20
N PHE A 27 -17.12 1.46 7.87
CA PHE A 27 -17.31 1.50 9.32
C PHE A 27 -18.47 0.55 9.70
N LYS A 28 -18.16 -0.45 10.53
CA LYS A 28 -19.16 -1.24 11.23
C LYS A 28 -20.03 -0.31 12.07
N ARG A 29 -21.35 -0.32 11.81
CA ARG A 29 -22.32 0.11 12.82
C ARG A 29 -22.21 -0.86 13.99
N GLN A 30 -21.64 -0.42 15.11
CA GLN A 30 -21.78 -1.13 16.37
C GLN A 30 -23.28 -1.21 16.70
N ARG A 31 -23.85 -2.42 16.70
CA ARG A 31 -25.19 -2.67 17.23
C ARG A 31 -25.10 -2.73 18.76
N CYS A 32 -25.86 -1.87 19.44
CA CYS A 32 -26.11 -2.00 20.87
C CYS A 32 -26.87 -3.30 21.17
N PRO A 33 -26.67 -3.92 22.35
CA PRO A 33 -27.38 -5.13 22.73
C PRO A 33 -28.87 -4.87 23.00
N ASP A 34 -29.71 -5.77 22.48
CA ASP A 34 -31.17 -5.80 22.68
C ASP A 34 -31.49 -6.28 24.10
N PHE A 35 -32.05 -5.40 24.94
CA PHE A 35 -32.53 -5.78 26.28
C PHE A 35 -34.04 -5.94 26.26
N ARG A 36 -34.51 -7.19 26.43
CA ARG A 36 -35.93 -7.53 26.57
C ARG A 36 -36.51 -6.92 27.85
N ARG A 37 -37.74 -6.39 27.71
CA ARG A 37 -38.59 -5.75 28.74
C ARG A 37 -38.82 -6.62 29.99
N PRO A 38 -39.22 -5.99 31.11
CA PRO A 38 -40.60 -6.18 31.53
C PRO A 38 -41.34 -4.88 31.90
N ALA A 39 -42.64 -5.02 32.14
CA ALA A 39 -43.65 -3.98 32.09
C ALA A 39 -43.90 -3.23 33.41
N LYS A 40 -44.51 -2.04 33.24
CA LYS A 40 -45.30 -1.20 34.19
C LYS A 40 -44.55 -0.46 35.31
N SER A 41 -44.53 0.88 35.23
CA SER A 41 -45.28 1.81 36.11
C SER A 41 -44.90 3.27 35.84
N LEU A 42 -45.88 4.18 35.87
CA LEU A 42 -45.75 5.64 35.77
C LEU A 42 -44.95 6.23 36.95
N SER A 43 -44.01 7.14 36.68
CA SER A 43 -43.78 8.38 37.45
C SER A 43 -42.81 9.32 36.74
N LEU A 44 -43.12 10.61 36.79
CA LEU A 44 -42.41 11.76 36.22
C LEU A 44 -41.02 12.02 36.85
N LEU A 45 -40.23 12.82 36.11
CA LEU A 45 -39.06 13.63 36.49
C LEU A 45 -37.68 12.95 36.51
N GLY A 46 -36.89 13.30 35.49
CA GLY A 46 -35.46 13.03 35.41
C GLY A 46 -35.02 12.94 33.96
N ALA A 47 -35.02 14.06 33.22
CA ALA A 47 -34.33 14.17 31.94
C ALA A 47 -32.81 14.14 32.21
N LEU A 48 -32.28 12.99 32.61
CA LEU A 48 -30.88 12.65 32.43
C LEU A 48 -30.74 12.37 30.95
N GLY A 49 -30.45 13.44 30.20
CA GLY A 49 -29.80 13.29 28.91
C GLY A 49 -28.54 12.48 29.16
N PHE A 50 -28.60 11.19 28.89
CA PHE A 50 -27.43 10.40 28.57
C PHE A 50 -26.89 11.01 27.28
N ALA A 51 -26.14 12.10 27.41
CA ALA A 51 -25.10 12.41 26.48
C ALA A 51 -24.32 11.12 26.36
N ALA A 52 -24.48 10.43 25.24
CA ALA A 52 -23.52 9.44 24.82
C ALA A 52 -22.21 10.22 24.83
N CYS A 53 -21.42 10.05 25.90
CA CYS A 53 -20.03 10.42 25.88
C CYS A 53 -19.51 9.60 24.71
N ALA A 54 -19.32 10.25 23.56
CA ALA A 54 -18.34 9.79 22.61
C ALA A 54 -17.09 9.61 23.47
N GLN A 55 -16.78 8.35 23.80
CA GLN A 55 -15.62 8.06 24.61
C GLN A 55 -14.45 8.44 23.72
N ALA A 56 -13.94 9.64 23.93
CA ALA A 56 -12.77 10.14 23.25
C ALA A 56 -11.67 9.13 23.51
N ALA A 57 -11.12 8.55 22.44
CA ALA A 57 -9.96 7.69 22.57
C ALA A 57 -8.78 8.56 23.04
N PRO A 58 -8.27 8.39 24.27
CA PRO A 58 -7.16 9.19 24.74
C PRO A 58 -5.89 8.86 23.95
N ALA A 59 -4.91 9.77 24.00
CA ALA A 59 -3.59 9.50 23.44
C ALA A 59 -2.98 8.26 24.14
N PHE A 60 -2.33 7.42 23.33
CA PHE A 60 -1.69 6.17 23.75
C PHE A 60 -2.62 5.10 24.34
N ASP A 61 -3.94 5.19 24.07
CA ASP A 61 -4.86 4.11 24.38
C ASP A 61 -4.48 2.84 23.59
N SER A 62 -4.40 1.70 24.27
CA SER A 62 -4.04 0.41 23.66
C SER A 62 -5.08 -0.13 22.67
N ASP A 63 -6.35 0.30 22.82
CA ASP A 63 -7.43 -0.07 21.91
C ASP A 63 -7.63 0.95 20.78
N SER A 64 -6.94 2.10 20.84
CA SER A 64 -6.96 3.09 19.76
C SER A 64 -6.11 2.63 18.58
N PRO A 65 -6.62 2.70 17.34
CA PRO A 65 -5.81 2.50 16.15
C PRO A 65 -4.85 3.69 15.89
N TRP A 66 -4.98 4.78 16.65
CA TRP A 66 -4.19 5.99 16.50
C TRP A 66 -3.40 6.30 17.76
N MET A 67 -2.09 6.50 17.62
CA MET A 67 -1.19 6.81 18.75
C MET A 67 -1.63 8.06 19.52
N LEU A 68 -2.13 9.09 18.84
CA LEU A 68 -2.58 10.35 19.47
C LEU A 68 -4.09 10.35 19.78
N GLY A 69 -4.73 9.19 19.74
CA GLY A 69 -6.17 9.06 19.98
C GLY A 69 -7.01 9.80 18.93
N ASP A 70 -8.18 10.26 19.36
CA ASP A 70 -9.14 10.99 18.53
C ASP A 70 -9.21 12.50 18.79
N TRP A 71 -8.21 13.04 19.50
CA TRP A 71 -8.10 14.47 19.85
C TRP A 71 -9.33 15.00 20.58
N ASN A 72 -9.75 14.29 21.64
CA ASN A 72 -10.94 14.64 22.41
C ASN A 72 -12.22 14.69 21.54
N GLY A 73 -12.33 13.73 20.60
CA GLY A 73 -13.44 13.63 19.66
C GLY A 73 -13.31 14.45 18.37
N THR A 74 -12.40 15.43 18.28
CA THR A 74 -12.26 16.28 17.07
C THR A 74 -11.88 15.48 15.83
N ARG A 75 -11.01 14.47 15.95
CA ARG A 75 -10.66 13.59 14.82
C ARG A 75 -11.89 12.85 14.30
N THR A 76 -12.68 12.30 15.22
CA THR A 76 -13.91 11.57 14.91
C THR A 76 -14.95 12.49 14.27
N GLU A 77 -15.08 13.73 14.76
CA GLU A 77 -15.94 14.76 14.17
C GLU A 77 -15.54 15.09 12.73
N LEU A 78 -14.24 15.29 12.47
CA LEU A 78 -13.71 15.55 11.13
C LEU A 78 -13.98 14.36 10.19
N ALA A 79 -13.73 13.14 10.63
CA ALA A 79 -14.00 11.93 9.84
C ALA A 79 -15.50 11.79 9.50
N ASN A 80 -16.37 12.12 10.45
CA ASN A 80 -17.83 12.14 10.23
C ASN A 80 -18.26 13.22 9.23
N LYS A 81 -17.51 14.33 9.14
CA LYS A 81 -17.69 15.37 8.11
C LYS A 81 -17.01 15.05 6.77
N GLY A 82 -16.29 13.94 6.69
CA GLY A 82 -15.63 13.48 5.47
C GLY A 82 -14.14 13.78 5.37
N TYR A 83 -13.50 14.23 6.44
CA TYR A 83 -12.07 14.53 6.48
C TYR A 83 -11.33 13.50 7.34
N ASP A 84 -10.58 12.59 6.72
CA ASP A 84 -9.72 11.64 7.43
C ASP A 84 -8.24 11.98 7.22
N PHE A 85 -7.55 12.29 8.32
CA PHE A 85 -6.14 12.65 8.33
C PHE A 85 -5.31 11.54 8.95
N LYS A 86 -4.19 11.21 8.32
CA LYS A 86 -3.28 10.14 8.77
C LYS A 86 -1.83 10.61 8.78
N VAL A 87 -1.10 10.16 9.80
CA VAL A 87 0.34 10.22 9.88
C VAL A 87 0.81 8.82 10.20
N ASP A 88 1.35 8.15 9.20
CA ASP A 88 1.84 6.78 9.33
C ASP A 88 3.37 6.80 9.33
N TYR A 89 3.95 5.86 10.07
CA TYR A 89 5.39 5.69 10.19
C TYR A 89 5.78 4.23 10.02
N VAL A 90 6.79 3.99 9.19
CA VAL A 90 7.42 2.68 9.00
C VAL A 90 8.91 2.87 9.24
N GLY A 91 9.50 2.00 10.08
CA GLY A 91 10.92 2.02 10.39
C GLY A 91 11.49 0.61 10.35
N GLU A 92 12.60 0.43 9.64
CA GLU A 92 13.22 -0.87 9.38
C GLU A 92 14.71 -0.84 9.70
N MET A 93 15.15 -1.78 10.54
CA MET A 93 16.56 -2.01 10.84
C MET A 93 17.05 -3.26 10.10
N GLY A 94 18.21 -3.16 9.46
CA GLY A 94 18.89 -4.30 8.84
C GLY A 94 20.32 -4.45 9.36
N ALA A 95 20.79 -5.68 9.59
CA ALA A 95 22.17 -5.94 10.00
C ALA A 95 22.72 -7.21 9.32
N ASN A 96 23.97 -7.17 8.87
CA ASN A 96 24.66 -8.34 8.33
C ASN A 96 25.30 -9.17 9.47
N LEU A 97 24.63 -10.26 9.86
CA LEU A 97 25.14 -11.14 10.91
C LEU A 97 26.26 -12.07 10.42
N HIS A 98 26.15 -12.52 9.16
CA HIS A 98 27.09 -13.40 8.50
C HIS A 98 26.96 -13.33 6.96
N GLY A 99 28.02 -13.63 6.23
CA GLY A 99 28.02 -13.64 4.76
C GLY A 99 28.00 -12.23 4.15
N GLY A 100 27.42 -12.10 2.96
CA GLY A 100 27.45 -10.88 2.16
C GLY A 100 28.77 -10.71 1.39
N TYR A 101 28.79 -9.74 0.46
CA TYR A 101 30.00 -9.36 -0.26
C TYR A 101 31.05 -8.75 0.68
N ASP A 102 30.61 -7.86 1.57
CA ASP A 102 31.42 -7.28 2.63
C ASP A 102 31.06 -7.92 3.98
N HIS A 103 32.07 -8.51 4.61
CA HIS A 103 31.94 -9.27 5.86
C HIS A 103 32.01 -8.40 7.13
N ASP A 104 32.33 -7.11 7.00
CA ASP A 104 32.36 -6.19 8.13
C ASP A 104 30.94 -5.96 8.66
N ARG A 105 30.75 -6.30 9.95
CA ARG A 105 29.43 -6.25 10.58
C ARG A 105 29.01 -4.83 10.89
N THR A 106 27.81 -4.47 10.46
CA THR A 106 27.17 -3.20 10.79
C THR A 106 25.65 -3.36 10.82
N ALA A 107 24.97 -2.34 11.35
CA ALA A 107 23.54 -2.14 11.15
C ALA A 107 23.28 -0.92 10.26
N ARG A 108 22.12 -0.91 9.64
CA ARG A 108 21.52 0.20 8.90
C ARG A 108 20.08 0.37 9.30
N TYR A 109 19.60 1.58 9.13
CA TYR A 109 18.26 1.99 9.47
C TYR A 109 17.69 2.79 8.31
N SER A 110 16.42 2.53 7.98
CA SER A 110 15.65 3.32 7.01
C SER A 110 14.23 3.50 7.53
N ASP A 111 13.61 4.60 7.15
CA ASP A 111 12.24 4.90 7.55
C ASP A 111 11.42 5.60 6.47
N GLN A 112 10.13 5.70 6.73
CA GLN A 112 9.19 6.50 5.98
C GLN A 112 8.15 7.13 6.91
N PHE A 113 7.93 8.43 6.74
CA PHE A 113 6.70 9.09 7.15
C PHE A 113 5.75 9.22 5.97
N ALA A 114 4.46 9.01 6.20
CA ALA A 114 3.40 9.29 5.25
C ALA A 114 2.36 10.22 5.88
N PHE A 115 2.11 11.36 5.24
CA PHE A 115 1.13 12.35 5.65
C PHE A 115 -0.03 12.32 4.65
N GLY A 116 -1.16 11.78 5.08
CA GLY A 116 -2.33 11.52 4.24
C GLY A 116 -3.54 12.36 4.62
N SER A 117 -4.29 12.79 3.61
CA SER A 117 -5.63 13.35 3.72
C SER A 117 -6.54 12.61 2.75
N HIS A 118 -7.54 11.93 3.30
CA HIS A 118 -8.62 11.29 2.54
C HIS A 118 -9.91 12.08 2.73
N LEU A 119 -10.52 12.46 1.61
CA LEU A 119 -11.70 13.32 1.57
C LEU A 119 -12.88 12.58 0.95
N ASP A 120 -13.95 12.42 1.73
CA ASP A 120 -15.26 11.94 1.29
C ASP A 120 -16.04 13.11 0.68
N LEU A 121 -16.01 13.22 -0.64
CA LEU A 121 -16.57 14.35 -1.37
C LEU A 121 -18.11 14.29 -1.43
N GLN A 122 -18.72 13.14 -1.14
CA GLN A 122 -20.16 13.06 -0.96
C GLN A 122 -20.58 13.85 0.29
N LYS A 123 -19.86 13.70 1.40
CA LYS A 123 -20.14 14.48 2.62
C LYS A 123 -19.76 15.95 2.48
N ILE A 124 -18.65 16.23 1.80
CA ILE A 124 -18.08 17.59 1.73
C ILE A 124 -18.78 18.45 0.66
N LEU A 125 -19.00 17.89 -0.53
CA LEU A 125 -19.48 18.62 -1.72
C LEU A 125 -20.81 18.10 -2.26
N GLY A 126 -21.34 17.00 -1.72
CA GLY A 126 -22.56 16.36 -2.25
C GLY A 126 -22.33 15.56 -3.53
N TRP A 127 -21.08 15.23 -3.86
CA TRP A 127 -20.77 14.42 -5.05
C TRP A 127 -20.89 12.94 -4.71
N ASP A 128 -21.96 12.30 -5.17
CA ASP A 128 -22.29 10.89 -4.85
C ASP A 128 -21.12 9.96 -5.15
N ASP A 129 -20.76 9.07 -4.21
CA ASP A 129 -19.66 8.09 -4.33
C ASP A 129 -18.31 8.65 -4.86
N ALA A 130 -18.01 9.91 -4.51
CA ALA A 130 -16.77 10.58 -4.90
C ALA A 130 -15.79 10.72 -3.72
N GLU A 131 -14.51 10.54 -3.99
CA GLU A 131 -13.44 10.67 -3.00
C GLU A 131 -12.17 11.29 -3.59
N PHE A 132 -11.38 11.93 -2.74
CA PHE A 132 -10.07 12.48 -3.10
C PHE A 132 -9.01 12.09 -2.09
N GLN A 133 -7.83 11.71 -2.56
CA GLN A 133 -6.69 11.34 -1.74
C GLN A 133 -5.50 12.23 -2.05
N LEU A 134 -4.87 12.75 -1.00
CA LEU A 134 -3.57 13.41 -1.06
C LEU A 134 -2.65 12.79 -0.03
N THR A 135 -1.50 12.27 -0.48
CA THR A 135 -0.48 11.71 0.41
C THR A 135 0.90 12.19 0.00
N VAL A 136 1.65 12.72 0.98
CA VAL A 136 3.05 13.08 0.85
C VAL A 136 3.88 12.15 1.73
N THR A 137 4.96 11.60 1.19
CA THR A 137 5.88 10.77 1.97
C THR A 137 7.24 11.44 2.09
N LYS A 138 7.98 11.07 3.13
CA LYS A 138 9.40 11.34 3.29
C LYS A 138 10.08 10.03 3.68
N ARG A 139 11.09 9.62 2.92
CA ARG A 139 11.97 8.50 3.29
C ARG A 139 13.34 9.01 3.68
N ASP A 140 13.95 8.41 4.70
CA ASP A 140 15.33 8.68 5.11
C ASP A 140 16.07 7.36 5.42
N GLY A 141 17.40 7.47 5.53
CA GLY A 141 18.27 6.39 5.98
C GLY A 141 18.94 5.60 4.86
N ASP A 142 19.58 4.50 5.26
CA ASP A 142 20.53 3.70 4.50
C ASP A 142 20.10 2.24 4.43
N ASN A 143 20.66 1.49 3.48
CA ASN A 143 20.28 0.11 3.19
C ASN A 143 21.43 -0.87 3.38
N ILE A 144 21.23 -1.84 4.27
CA ILE A 144 22.21 -2.91 4.51
C ILE A 144 22.50 -3.74 3.25
N SER A 145 21.52 -3.89 2.35
CA SER A 145 21.69 -4.67 1.12
C SER A 145 22.75 -4.07 0.21
N ASN A 146 22.72 -2.75 0.01
CA ASN A 146 23.70 -2.08 -0.86
C ASN A 146 25.06 -1.94 -0.18
N ASP A 147 25.05 -1.63 1.12
CA ASP A 147 26.28 -1.32 1.83
C ASP A 147 27.12 -2.55 2.14
N ARG A 148 26.51 -3.74 2.28
CA ARG A 148 27.22 -4.96 2.75
C ARG A 148 26.92 -6.23 1.99
N ILE A 149 25.67 -6.43 1.55
CA ILE A 149 25.24 -7.75 1.04
C ILE A 149 25.59 -7.91 -0.44
N ASN A 150 25.26 -6.92 -1.25
CA ASN A 150 25.34 -7.00 -2.71
C ASN A 150 26.76 -6.72 -3.22
N ASP A 151 27.16 -7.40 -4.30
CA ASP A 151 28.38 -7.05 -5.03
C ASP A 151 28.19 -5.67 -5.69
N PRO A 152 29.05 -4.68 -5.42
CA PRO A 152 28.86 -3.29 -5.87
C PRO A 152 28.88 -3.13 -7.39
N ARG A 153 29.37 -4.12 -8.15
CA ARG A 153 29.44 -4.07 -9.62
C ARG A 153 28.12 -4.41 -10.30
N VAL A 154 27.25 -5.17 -9.61
CA VAL A 154 26.00 -5.69 -10.19
C VAL A 154 24.77 -5.30 -9.35
N GLY A 155 24.97 -4.93 -8.08
CA GLY A 155 23.89 -4.65 -7.15
C GLY A 155 23.11 -5.92 -6.76
N GLY A 156 21.92 -5.72 -6.19
CA GLY A 156 20.99 -6.80 -5.86
C GLY A 156 19.61 -6.53 -6.44
N PHE A 157 18.84 -7.60 -6.63
CA PHE A 157 17.48 -7.49 -7.17
C PHE A 157 16.42 -7.18 -6.10
N THR A 158 16.65 -7.65 -4.88
CA THR A 158 15.79 -7.41 -3.73
C THR A 158 16.52 -6.60 -2.66
N SER A 159 15.76 -6.11 -1.68
CA SER A 159 16.25 -5.35 -0.54
C SER A 159 15.83 -6.04 0.76
N ALA A 160 16.73 -6.04 1.74
CA ALA A 160 16.44 -6.48 3.11
C ALA A 160 15.72 -5.39 3.94
N GLN A 161 15.56 -4.20 3.38
CA GLN A 161 14.78 -3.08 3.93
C GLN A 161 13.93 -2.51 2.78
N GLU A 162 12.66 -2.92 2.66
CA GLU A 162 11.75 -2.46 1.59
C GLU A 162 11.53 -0.95 1.65
N VAL A 163 11.54 -0.39 2.86
CA VAL A 163 11.24 1.03 3.09
C VAL A 163 12.34 1.93 2.53
N TRP A 164 13.50 1.40 2.19
CA TRP A 164 14.57 2.15 1.52
C TRP A 164 14.36 2.24 0.01
N GLY A 165 14.62 3.41 -0.57
CA GLY A 165 14.78 3.58 -2.01
C GLY A 165 14.08 4.80 -2.58
N ARG A 166 14.20 4.96 -3.90
CA ARG A 166 13.59 6.07 -4.67
C ARG A 166 14.03 7.47 -4.19
N GLY A 167 15.24 7.57 -3.65
CA GLY A 167 15.98 8.83 -3.49
C GLY A 167 15.99 9.44 -2.09
N GLN A 168 15.43 8.79 -1.06
CA GLN A 168 15.48 9.24 0.35
C GLN A 168 15.14 10.74 0.49
N THR A 169 13.92 11.10 0.06
CA THR A 169 13.46 12.48 -0.08
C THR A 169 11.95 12.59 0.13
N TRP A 170 11.44 13.82 0.09
CA TRP A 170 10.01 14.12 0.08
C TRP A 170 9.41 13.86 -1.31
N ARG A 171 8.25 13.19 -1.35
CA ARG A 171 7.53 12.89 -2.59
C ARG A 171 6.02 13.11 -2.44
N LEU A 172 5.41 13.69 -3.47
CA LEU A 172 3.98 13.57 -3.72
C LEU A 172 3.71 12.13 -4.14
N THR A 173 3.11 11.35 -3.24
CA THR A 173 2.95 9.90 -3.43
C THR A 173 1.55 9.54 -3.92
N GLN A 174 0.52 10.26 -3.46
CA GLN A 174 -0.82 10.15 -3.98
C GLN A 174 -1.42 11.55 -4.16
N MET A 175 -2.11 11.76 -5.28
CA MET A 175 -2.96 12.91 -5.53
C MET A 175 -4.01 12.52 -6.56
N TRP A 176 -5.13 11.97 -6.13
CA TRP A 176 -6.11 11.45 -7.09
C TRP A 176 -7.54 11.70 -6.65
N TYR A 177 -8.40 11.76 -7.66
CA TYR A 177 -9.85 11.79 -7.57
C TYR A 177 -10.40 10.44 -8.03
N GLN A 178 -11.40 9.92 -7.33
CA GLN A 178 -12.12 8.72 -7.73
C GLN A 178 -13.63 8.97 -7.67
N GLN A 179 -14.33 8.43 -8.66
CA GLN A 179 -15.77 8.50 -8.81
C GLN A 179 -16.31 7.13 -9.17
N LYS A 180 -17.31 6.68 -8.43
CA LYS A 180 -18.05 5.46 -8.77
C LYS A 180 -19.39 5.80 -9.42
N PHE A 181 -19.85 4.90 -10.27
CA PHE A 181 -21.08 5.03 -11.06
C PHE A 181 -21.84 3.70 -11.08
N PHE A 182 -23.12 3.75 -11.45
CA PHE A 182 -23.98 2.58 -11.65
C PHE A 182 -24.03 1.65 -10.45
N ASP A 183 -24.42 2.18 -9.28
CA ASP A 183 -24.41 1.46 -7.99
C ASP A 183 -23.04 0.84 -7.70
N GLN A 184 -22.00 1.65 -7.89
CA GLN A 184 -20.59 1.31 -7.68
C GLN A 184 -20.03 0.19 -8.59
N LYS A 185 -20.73 -0.19 -9.66
CA LYS A 185 -20.23 -1.17 -10.63
C LYS A 185 -19.06 -0.65 -11.47
N LEU A 186 -19.05 0.63 -11.80
CA LEU A 186 -17.96 1.28 -12.54
C LEU A 186 -17.24 2.24 -11.61
N ASP A 187 -15.91 2.15 -11.58
CA ASP A 187 -15.06 2.93 -10.69
C ASP A 187 -13.91 3.56 -11.51
N ILE A 188 -13.92 4.89 -11.64
CA ILE A 188 -12.95 5.66 -12.41
C ILE A 188 -12.09 6.48 -11.45
N LYS A 189 -10.77 6.32 -11.55
CA LYS A 189 -9.78 7.02 -10.74
C LYS A 189 -8.76 7.72 -11.62
N ALA A 190 -8.52 8.99 -11.38
CA ALA A 190 -7.61 9.81 -12.15
C ALA A 190 -6.78 10.72 -11.24
N GLY A 191 -5.49 10.86 -11.55
CA GLY A 191 -4.59 11.70 -10.76
C GLY A 191 -3.16 11.21 -10.82
N ARG A 192 -2.44 11.31 -9.70
CA ARG A 192 -1.08 10.80 -9.52
C ARG A 192 -1.04 9.69 -8.49
N PHE A 193 -0.62 8.51 -8.89
CA PHE A 193 -0.44 7.33 -8.02
C PHE A 193 0.45 6.30 -8.72
N GLY A 194 1.02 5.37 -7.94
CA GLY A 194 1.84 4.28 -8.45
C GLY A 194 1.00 3.12 -8.98
N GLN A 195 1.53 2.35 -9.92
CA GLN A 195 0.79 1.23 -10.53
C GLN A 195 0.40 0.15 -9.51
N GLY A 196 1.32 -0.15 -8.57
CA GLY A 196 1.16 -1.17 -7.53
C GLY A 196 0.07 -0.87 -6.50
N GLU A 197 -0.52 0.32 -6.53
CA GLU A 197 -1.65 0.68 -5.68
C GLU A 197 -2.91 -0.08 -6.08
N ASP A 198 -3.18 -0.18 -7.38
CA ASP A 198 -4.38 -0.84 -7.90
C ASP A 198 -4.06 -2.20 -8.56
N PHE A 199 -2.90 -2.34 -9.22
CA PHE A 199 -2.55 -3.52 -10.03
C PHE A 199 -1.42 -4.33 -9.39
N ASN A 200 -1.49 -5.66 -9.49
CA ASN A 200 -0.49 -6.55 -8.88
C ASN A 200 -0.27 -6.26 -7.38
N SER A 201 -1.27 -5.70 -6.69
CA SER A 201 -1.18 -5.31 -5.29
C SER A 201 -0.95 -6.52 -4.39
N PHE A 202 -0.10 -6.35 -3.39
CA PHE A 202 0.20 -7.36 -2.37
C PHE A 202 0.50 -6.63 -1.05
N PRO A 203 0.17 -7.22 0.11
CA PRO A 203 0.57 -6.71 1.42
C PRO A 203 2.05 -6.34 1.56
N CYS A 204 2.35 -5.54 2.59
CA CYS A 204 3.72 -5.18 2.92
C CYS A 204 3.96 -5.32 4.44
N ASP A 205 3.78 -6.55 4.94
CA ASP A 205 4.06 -6.87 6.35
C ASP A 205 5.50 -7.38 6.56
N PHE A 206 6.15 -7.87 5.50
CA PHE A 206 7.52 -8.37 5.54
C PHE A 206 8.52 -7.26 5.20
N GLN A 207 9.63 -7.23 5.93
CA GLN A 207 10.73 -6.28 5.70
C GLN A 207 11.47 -6.50 4.36
N ASN A 208 11.47 -7.75 3.86
CA ASN A 208 12.14 -8.07 2.61
C ASN A 208 11.24 -7.69 1.42
N LEU A 209 11.80 -6.92 0.48
CA LEU A 209 11.09 -6.38 -0.67
C LEU A 209 10.46 -7.46 -1.57
N ALA A 210 11.00 -8.68 -1.59
CA ALA A 210 10.44 -9.80 -2.35
C ALA A 210 9.06 -10.27 -1.82
N PHE A 211 8.67 -9.85 -0.62
CA PHE A 211 7.40 -10.19 0.03
C PHE A 211 6.59 -8.94 0.42
N CYS A 212 6.94 -7.77 -0.13
CA CYS A 212 6.24 -6.52 0.12
C CYS A 212 5.82 -5.85 -1.20
N GLY A 213 4.53 -5.51 -1.30
CA GLY A 213 3.99 -4.72 -2.40
C GLY A 213 4.00 -5.42 -3.76
N SER A 214 3.70 -4.65 -4.81
CA SER A 214 3.66 -5.16 -6.18
C SER A 214 5.04 -5.61 -6.65
N GLN A 215 5.17 -6.92 -6.88
CA GLN A 215 6.41 -7.55 -7.31
C GLN A 215 6.79 -7.18 -8.75
N VAL A 216 5.82 -6.93 -9.63
CA VAL A 216 6.10 -6.41 -10.98
C VAL A 216 6.89 -5.10 -10.90
N GLY A 217 6.58 -4.21 -9.94
CA GLY A 217 7.36 -2.99 -9.72
C GLY A 217 8.78 -3.18 -9.21
N ASN A 218 9.08 -4.34 -8.60
CA ASN A 218 10.43 -4.68 -8.15
C ASN A 218 11.26 -5.24 -9.31
N TRP A 219 10.72 -6.20 -10.07
CA TRP A 219 11.43 -6.89 -11.14
C TRP A 219 11.42 -6.15 -12.48
N ALA A 220 10.39 -5.35 -12.75
CA ALA A 220 10.24 -4.49 -13.92
C ALA A 220 10.31 -2.99 -13.55
N GLY A 221 11.08 -2.67 -12.51
CA GLY A 221 11.19 -1.32 -11.93
C GLY A 221 11.75 -0.23 -12.83
N SER A 222 12.12 -0.54 -14.08
CA SER A 222 12.47 0.42 -15.13
C SER A 222 11.24 1.07 -15.78
N VAL A 223 10.10 0.39 -15.77
CA VAL A 223 8.84 0.86 -16.40
C VAL A 223 7.70 1.01 -15.40
N TRP A 224 7.76 0.30 -14.27
CA TRP A 224 6.73 0.28 -13.25
C TRP A 224 7.25 0.88 -11.94
N TYR A 225 6.59 1.91 -11.42
CA TYR A 225 7.00 2.59 -10.20
C TYR A 225 5.89 2.49 -9.15
N ASN A 226 6.17 1.72 -8.10
CA ASN A 226 5.30 1.65 -6.93
C ASN A 226 5.40 2.93 -6.08
N TRP A 227 4.55 2.99 -5.04
CA TRP A 227 4.80 3.81 -3.87
C TRP A 227 6.28 3.76 -3.46
N PRO A 228 6.94 4.89 -3.15
CA PRO A 228 6.37 6.23 -2.94
C PRO A 228 6.34 7.14 -4.19
N VAL A 229 6.67 6.62 -5.37
CA VAL A 229 6.65 7.40 -6.61
C VAL A 229 5.21 7.51 -7.12
N SER A 230 4.83 8.68 -7.60
CA SER A 230 3.56 8.90 -8.30
C SER A 230 3.82 9.29 -9.76
N GLN A 231 2.91 8.90 -10.65
CA GLN A 231 2.87 9.37 -12.04
C GLN A 231 1.43 9.73 -12.42
N TRP A 232 1.24 10.56 -13.45
CA TRP A 232 -0.12 10.77 -13.97
C TRP A 232 -0.73 9.46 -14.45
N ALA A 233 -1.97 9.20 -14.03
CA ALA A 233 -2.61 7.92 -14.23
C ALA A 233 -4.13 8.06 -14.34
N LEU A 234 -4.71 7.14 -15.12
CA LEU A 234 -6.15 6.86 -15.18
C LEU A 234 -6.33 5.35 -14.97
N ARG A 235 -7.27 4.97 -14.10
CA ARG A 235 -7.67 3.58 -13.88
C ARG A 235 -9.18 3.47 -13.98
N VAL A 236 -9.63 2.52 -14.80
CA VAL A 236 -11.04 2.12 -14.90
C VAL A 236 -11.18 0.70 -14.35
N LYS A 237 -12.07 0.52 -13.40
CA LYS A 237 -12.41 -0.78 -12.78
C LYS A 237 -13.89 -1.06 -12.96
N TYR A 238 -14.23 -2.28 -13.34
CA TYR A 238 -15.60 -2.72 -13.55
C TYR A 238 -15.87 -4.03 -12.81
N HIS A 239 -16.87 -4.03 -11.93
CA HIS A 239 -17.32 -5.20 -11.19
C HIS A 239 -18.24 -6.06 -12.05
N LEU A 240 -17.75 -7.25 -12.41
CA LEU A 240 -18.50 -8.26 -13.17
C LEU A 240 -19.49 -9.01 -12.27
N SER A 241 -19.13 -9.19 -11.01
CA SER A 241 -19.98 -9.71 -9.93
C SER A 241 -19.55 -9.09 -8.59
N ALA A 242 -20.17 -9.50 -7.48
CA ALA A 242 -19.78 -9.05 -6.15
C ALA A 242 -18.36 -9.50 -5.72
N GLU A 243 -17.81 -10.53 -6.36
CA GLU A 243 -16.51 -11.13 -6.02
C GLU A 243 -15.51 -11.08 -7.18
N LEU A 244 -15.88 -10.50 -8.32
CA LEU A 244 -15.05 -10.51 -9.53
C LEU A 244 -15.07 -9.14 -10.18
N TYR A 245 -13.89 -8.55 -10.38
CA TYR A 245 -13.75 -7.32 -11.15
C TYR A 245 -12.60 -7.43 -12.16
N ALA A 246 -12.75 -6.67 -13.25
CA ALA A 246 -11.70 -6.43 -14.21
C ALA A 246 -11.31 -4.95 -14.19
N GLN A 247 -10.04 -4.66 -14.45
CA GLN A 247 -9.55 -3.29 -14.49
C GLN A 247 -8.46 -3.09 -15.54
N ILE A 248 -8.37 -1.86 -16.03
CA ILE A 248 -7.35 -1.38 -16.95
C ILE A 248 -6.87 -0.01 -16.51
N GLY A 249 -5.57 0.23 -16.68
CA GLY A 249 -4.94 1.50 -16.38
C GLY A 249 -4.20 2.08 -17.57
N ALA A 250 -3.94 3.38 -17.50
CA ALA A 250 -2.97 4.07 -18.33
C ALA A 250 -2.15 4.99 -17.44
N TYR A 251 -0.84 4.73 -17.38
CA TYR A 251 0.09 5.47 -16.53
C TYR A 251 1.15 6.13 -17.40
N GLU A 252 1.43 7.40 -17.12
CA GLU A 252 2.59 8.11 -17.63
C GLU A 252 3.87 7.33 -17.26
N GLN A 253 4.61 6.88 -18.26
CA GLN A 253 5.92 6.29 -18.05
C GLN A 253 6.99 7.37 -18.27
N ASN A 254 7.46 7.92 -17.15
CA ASN A 254 8.41 9.02 -17.14
C ASN A 254 9.50 8.75 -16.09
N PRO A 255 10.69 8.28 -16.52
CA PRO A 255 11.79 7.99 -15.61
C PRO A 255 12.28 9.18 -14.79
N SER A 256 12.05 10.43 -15.24
CA SER A 256 12.44 11.61 -14.46
C SER A 256 11.66 11.74 -13.15
N ASN A 257 10.53 11.04 -12.98
CA ASN A 257 9.85 10.94 -11.68
C ASN A 257 10.73 10.24 -10.63
N LEU A 258 11.75 9.46 -11.03
CA LEU A 258 12.68 8.80 -10.12
C LEU A 258 13.74 9.75 -9.55
N ASP A 259 13.97 10.89 -10.21
CA ASP A 259 14.96 11.87 -9.76
C ASP A 259 14.54 12.46 -8.40
N ARG A 260 15.54 12.75 -7.56
CA ARG A 260 15.32 13.25 -6.20
C ARG A 260 14.61 14.61 -6.19
N ASP A 261 14.96 15.48 -7.14
CA ASP A 261 14.42 16.85 -7.23
C ASP A 261 13.01 16.90 -7.84
N ASN A 262 12.55 15.79 -8.44
CA ASN A 262 11.23 15.67 -9.05
C ASN A 262 10.19 15.05 -8.11
N GLY A 263 10.43 15.04 -6.80
CA GLY A 263 9.51 14.45 -5.82
C GLY A 263 8.08 15.01 -5.86
N PHE A 264 7.90 16.27 -6.27
CA PHE A 264 6.60 16.94 -6.43
C PHE A 264 6.31 17.34 -7.88
N LYS A 265 6.96 16.69 -8.86
CA LYS A 265 6.80 17.00 -10.28
C LYS A 265 5.35 16.80 -10.73
N LEU A 266 4.75 17.85 -11.29
CA LEU A 266 3.42 17.79 -11.91
C LEU A 266 3.46 17.89 -13.44
N SER A 267 4.57 18.38 -14.02
CA SER A 267 4.75 18.46 -15.47
C SER A 267 4.98 17.08 -16.08
N GLY A 268 4.40 16.80 -17.25
CA GLY A 268 4.63 15.58 -18.02
C GLY A 268 5.95 15.55 -18.82
N SER A 269 6.82 16.58 -18.69
CA SER A 269 8.10 16.60 -19.39
C SER A 269 8.98 15.41 -19.01
N GLY A 270 9.64 14.78 -19.98
CA GLY A 270 10.44 13.56 -19.77
C GLY A 270 9.66 12.26 -19.98
N THR A 271 8.36 12.32 -20.30
CA THR A 271 7.56 11.15 -20.67
C THR A 271 8.16 10.42 -21.85
N GLN A 272 8.37 9.11 -21.70
CA GLN A 272 8.91 8.23 -22.74
C GLN A 272 7.85 7.31 -23.34
N GLY A 273 6.68 7.19 -22.70
CA GLY A 273 5.56 6.38 -23.17
C GLY A 273 4.48 6.23 -22.11
N THR A 274 3.68 5.19 -22.27
CA THR A 274 2.55 4.84 -21.40
C THR A 274 2.67 3.38 -20.98
N LEU A 275 2.43 3.09 -19.71
CA LEU A 275 2.27 1.74 -19.20
C LEU A 275 0.77 1.43 -19.05
N LEU A 276 0.34 0.34 -19.68
CA LEU A 276 -1.03 -0.14 -19.75
C LEU A 276 -1.13 -1.50 -19.03
N PRO A 277 -1.46 -1.53 -17.73
CA PRO A 277 -1.78 -2.77 -17.05
C PRO A 277 -3.25 -3.13 -17.22
N VAL A 278 -3.52 -4.43 -17.35
CA VAL A 278 -4.85 -5.04 -17.30
C VAL A 278 -4.84 -6.15 -16.24
N GLU A 279 -5.91 -6.26 -15.47
CA GLU A 279 -5.99 -7.26 -14.41
C GLU A 279 -7.43 -7.75 -14.20
N LEU A 280 -7.54 -9.04 -13.92
CA LEU A 280 -8.73 -9.68 -13.41
C LEU A 280 -8.47 -10.11 -11.96
N VAL A 281 -9.40 -9.79 -11.06
CA VAL A 281 -9.27 -10.09 -9.63
C VAL A 281 -10.53 -10.77 -9.13
N TRP A 282 -10.36 -11.94 -8.52
CA TRP A 282 -11.41 -12.76 -7.94
C TRP A 282 -11.21 -12.89 -6.44
N THR A 283 -12.20 -12.52 -5.65
CA THR A 283 -12.17 -12.52 -4.17
C THR A 283 -13.22 -13.46 -3.57
N PRO A 284 -13.08 -14.79 -3.75
CA PRO A 284 -14.08 -15.75 -3.26
C PRO A 284 -14.00 -15.98 -1.76
N LYS A 285 -15.03 -16.66 -1.24
CA LYS A 285 -14.96 -17.37 0.05
C LYS A 285 -14.91 -18.88 -0.15
N LEU A 286 -13.71 -19.46 -0.15
CA LEU A 286 -13.54 -20.91 -0.23
C LEU A 286 -13.68 -21.52 1.17
N ASN A 287 -14.62 -22.46 1.35
CA ASN A 287 -14.96 -23.03 2.66
C ASN A 287 -15.30 -21.98 3.73
N GLY A 288 -15.91 -20.85 3.31
CA GLY A 288 -16.22 -19.73 4.20
C GLY A 288 -15.04 -18.82 4.55
N LEU A 289 -13.85 -19.08 4.02
CA LEU A 289 -12.62 -18.32 4.28
C LEU A 289 -12.23 -17.45 3.09
N ALA A 290 -11.82 -16.22 3.37
CA ALA A 290 -11.53 -15.23 2.33
C ALA A 290 -10.29 -15.61 1.49
N GLY A 291 -10.42 -15.46 0.18
CA GLY A 291 -9.32 -15.55 -0.77
C GLY A 291 -9.30 -14.36 -1.72
N GLU A 292 -8.16 -14.16 -2.38
CA GLU A 292 -7.95 -13.18 -3.44
C GLU A 292 -6.99 -13.77 -4.47
N TYR A 293 -7.41 -13.78 -5.73
CA TYR A 293 -6.65 -14.32 -6.85
C TYR A 293 -6.59 -13.26 -7.95
N ARG A 294 -5.38 -12.97 -8.41
CA ARG A 294 -5.09 -11.94 -9.40
C ARG A 294 -4.41 -12.54 -10.61
N ALA A 295 -4.83 -12.14 -11.79
CA ALA A 295 -4.13 -12.45 -13.03
C ALA A 295 -4.09 -11.18 -13.88
N GLY A 296 -2.90 -10.82 -14.36
CA GLY A 296 -2.76 -9.61 -15.15
C GLY A 296 -1.60 -9.59 -16.10
N TYR A 297 -1.59 -8.55 -16.91
CA TYR A 297 -0.63 -8.32 -17.97
C TYR A 297 -0.34 -6.82 -18.07
N TYR A 298 0.89 -6.44 -18.40
CA TYR A 298 1.23 -5.06 -18.69
C TYR A 298 1.88 -4.94 -20.06
N TYR A 299 1.63 -3.80 -20.70
CA TYR A 299 2.32 -3.34 -21.90
C TYR A 299 2.88 -1.95 -21.66
N SER A 300 4.14 -1.72 -22.02
CA SER A 300 4.82 -0.43 -21.99
C SER A 300 5.14 -0.01 -23.42
N SER A 301 4.73 1.20 -23.81
CA SER A 301 5.04 1.76 -25.14
C SER A 301 6.38 2.50 -25.23
N ALA A 302 7.15 2.54 -24.14
CA ALA A 302 8.46 3.17 -24.14
C ALA A 302 9.52 2.26 -24.80
N LYS A 303 10.51 2.88 -25.44
CA LYS A 303 11.65 2.16 -26.00
C LYS A 303 12.43 1.45 -24.91
N ALA A 304 12.93 0.27 -25.24
CA ALA A 304 13.74 -0.54 -24.35
C ALA A 304 14.93 -1.14 -25.09
N SER A 305 16.08 -1.21 -24.43
CA SER A 305 17.24 -1.89 -24.98
C SER A 305 17.13 -3.41 -24.80
N ASP A 306 17.55 -4.14 -25.83
CA ASP A 306 17.87 -5.56 -25.77
C ASP A 306 19.01 -5.79 -24.77
N VAL A 307 19.07 -6.99 -24.18
CA VAL A 307 20.06 -7.33 -23.16
C VAL A 307 21.25 -8.12 -23.73
N TYR A 308 21.22 -8.45 -25.02
CA TYR A 308 22.24 -9.27 -25.68
C TYR A 308 22.61 -8.78 -27.08
N LYS A 309 21.61 -8.52 -27.94
CA LYS A 309 21.82 -8.26 -29.37
C LYS A 309 21.97 -6.78 -29.69
N ASP A 310 22.83 -6.45 -30.64
CA ASP A 310 22.90 -5.16 -31.32
C ASP A 310 21.86 -5.04 -32.45
N GLY A 311 21.82 -3.89 -33.11
CA GLY A 311 20.91 -3.61 -34.23
C GLY A 311 21.05 -4.55 -35.43
N ASN A 312 22.19 -5.23 -35.57
CA ASN A 312 22.48 -6.19 -36.64
C ASN A 312 22.21 -7.64 -36.22
N GLY A 313 21.71 -7.85 -34.99
CA GLY A 313 21.41 -9.17 -34.44
C GLY A 313 22.63 -9.92 -33.91
N GLN A 314 23.80 -9.27 -33.83
CA GLN A 314 25.03 -9.84 -33.28
C GLN A 314 25.13 -9.59 -31.76
N PRO A 315 25.95 -10.34 -31.02
CA PRO A 315 26.18 -10.07 -29.60
C PRO A 315 26.87 -8.71 -29.42
N ALA A 316 26.18 -7.74 -28.82
CA ALA A 316 26.64 -6.35 -28.70
C ALA A 316 27.97 -6.25 -27.91
N ALA A 317 28.17 -7.13 -26.93
CA ALA A 317 29.42 -7.19 -26.16
C ALA A 317 30.65 -7.58 -26.99
N LEU A 318 30.47 -8.23 -28.14
CA LEU A 318 31.57 -8.60 -29.05
C LEU A 318 31.81 -7.55 -30.14
N THR A 319 30.75 -6.89 -30.60
CA THR A 319 30.83 -5.90 -31.68
C THR A 319 31.18 -4.50 -31.17
N GLY A 320 30.82 -4.18 -29.92
CA GLY A 320 30.91 -2.83 -29.36
C GLY A 320 29.81 -1.88 -29.85
N GLU A 321 28.87 -2.38 -30.67
CA GLU A 321 27.74 -1.61 -31.18
C GLU A 321 26.65 -1.41 -30.12
N ALA A 322 25.78 -0.42 -30.34
CA ALA A 322 24.66 -0.18 -29.46
C ALA A 322 23.68 -1.36 -29.44
N TYR A 323 23.17 -1.69 -28.24
CA TYR A 323 22.10 -2.67 -28.08
C TYR A 323 20.88 -2.30 -28.91
N ARG A 324 20.25 -3.31 -29.51
CA ARG A 324 19.03 -3.17 -30.30
C ARG A 324 17.93 -2.54 -29.47
N SER A 325 17.17 -1.63 -30.06
CA SER A 325 15.97 -1.08 -29.42
C SER A 325 14.74 -1.93 -29.75
N SER A 326 13.93 -2.23 -28.73
CA SER A 326 12.54 -2.65 -28.83
C SER A 326 11.62 -1.43 -28.69
N SER A 327 10.45 -1.47 -29.32
CA SER A 327 9.40 -0.44 -29.19
C SER A 327 8.51 -0.64 -27.96
N SER A 328 8.67 -1.75 -27.23
CA SER A 328 7.86 -2.05 -26.05
C SER A 328 8.54 -2.99 -25.06
N LYS A 329 7.97 -3.03 -23.85
CA LYS A 329 8.15 -4.12 -22.87
C LYS A 329 6.77 -4.65 -22.46
N HIS A 330 6.70 -5.93 -22.12
CA HIS A 330 5.48 -6.51 -21.60
C HIS A 330 5.77 -7.66 -20.65
N GLY A 331 4.78 -8.03 -19.84
CA GLY A 331 4.90 -9.12 -18.89
C GLY A 331 3.54 -9.51 -18.32
N LEU A 332 3.52 -10.65 -17.64
CA LEU A 332 2.34 -11.19 -16.97
C LEU A 332 2.62 -11.40 -15.49
N TRP A 333 1.57 -11.45 -14.69
CA TRP A 333 1.67 -11.86 -13.28
C TRP A 333 0.47 -12.69 -12.86
N LEU A 334 0.69 -13.47 -11.80
CA LEU A 334 -0.32 -14.17 -11.04
C LEU A 334 -0.09 -13.86 -9.56
N GLY A 335 -1.16 -13.66 -8.80
CA GLY A 335 -1.15 -13.47 -7.36
C GLY A 335 -2.22 -14.34 -6.70
N ALA A 336 -1.93 -14.90 -5.54
CA ALA A 336 -2.89 -15.70 -4.78
C ALA A 336 -2.68 -15.52 -3.28
N GLN A 337 -3.76 -15.23 -2.56
CA GLN A 337 -3.82 -15.21 -1.11
C GLN A 337 -5.09 -15.97 -0.69
N GLN A 338 -4.97 -16.90 0.25
CA GLN A 338 -6.11 -17.67 0.74
C GLN A 338 -5.94 -17.93 2.22
N GLN A 339 -6.93 -17.54 3.01
CA GLN A 339 -7.04 -18.03 4.38
C GLN A 339 -7.42 -19.51 4.33
N VAL A 340 -6.59 -20.39 4.92
CA VAL A 340 -6.79 -21.85 4.89
C VAL A 340 -7.29 -22.43 6.21
N THR A 341 -7.21 -21.65 7.29
CA THR A 341 -7.70 -22.02 8.62
C THR A 341 -8.29 -20.80 9.32
N SER A 342 -9.26 -21.00 10.20
CA SER A 342 -9.72 -20.00 11.17
C SER A 342 -9.50 -20.47 12.60
N GLN A 343 -9.09 -19.56 13.47
CA GLN A 343 -9.06 -19.76 14.92
C GLN A 343 -10.26 -19.07 15.57
N ALA A 344 -10.69 -19.54 16.74
CA ALA A 344 -11.81 -18.94 17.47
C ALA A 344 -11.62 -17.43 17.76
N SER A 345 -10.38 -16.97 17.89
CA SER A 345 -10.01 -15.55 18.02
C SER A 345 -10.36 -14.72 16.79
N ASP A 346 -10.43 -15.32 15.61
CA ASP A 346 -10.64 -14.61 14.34
C ASP A 346 -12.10 -14.17 14.19
N HIS A 347 -13.03 -14.89 14.83
CA HIS A 347 -14.46 -14.54 14.90
C HIS A 347 -14.77 -13.43 15.91
N SER A 348 -13.82 -13.09 16.78
CA SER A 348 -13.99 -12.03 17.79
C SER A 348 -13.84 -10.62 17.19
N ALA A 349 -13.39 -10.54 15.93
CA ALA A 349 -13.24 -9.29 15.17
C ALA A 349 -14.38 -9.06 14.15
N ALA A 350 -15.48 -9.83 14.20
CA ALA A 350 -16.63 -9.76 13.29
C ALA A 350 -17.70 -8.73 13.68
#